data_AF-A0A7V8SZ78-F1
#
_entry.id   AF-A0A7V8SZ78-F1
#
_cell.length_a   1.000
_cell.length_b   1.000
_cell.length_c   1.000
_cell.angle_alpha   90.00
_cell.angle_beta   90.00
_cell.angle_gamma   90.00
#
_symmetry.space_group_name_H-M   'P 1'
#
loop_
_entity.id
_entity.type
_entity.pdbx_description
1 polymer ?
#
loop_
_entity_poly.entity_id
_entity_poly.type
_entity_poly.pdbx_seq_one_letter_code
_entity_poly.pdbx_strand_id
1 'polypeptide(L)'
;MKTTSGSSKRRPLFGLVVAFLVSSACALLVPQIAPGQSFTVEQVMSSPFPDNLTAAARVPRFAWAFDARGVRNVWIADAPGFAARQVTHYSADDGMALDSLRLTPDGRTVVYSRGSELNSVGDVADPTSSVTRPNQQVWAANVDNGEPRYLGDLDCSREGCEDIELSPDGTVAVWAARGQLWVAPVSGATPAHQLAFVRGENDSPQWSPDGAEIAFVSHRLDHSFIAIYNFGQESIRYLAPSVDRDSMPRWSADGKQIAFVRIHGLEERLPLLQIRPNPWAIYVADAATGEAHAIWHSSGELIGSLPNLTENKSFHFAGNRILFASEQDGWNHLYSIAAAGGTAALLTPGEFEVEDVTV
;
A
#
# COMPACT_ATOMS: atom_id res chain seq x y z
N MET A 1 31.22 20.67 -120.72
CA MET A 1 30.81 20.11 -122.02
C MET A 1 30.29 18.68 -121.76
N LYS A 2 29.08 18.36 -122.26
CA LYS A 2 28.30 17.09 -122.26
C LYS A 2 28.82 15.78 -121.59
N THR A 3 27.93 15.19 -120.76
CA THR A 3 27.50 13.75 -120.58
C THR A 3 28.56 12.62 -120.48
N THR A 4 28.56 11.69 -119.50
CA THR A 4 27.61 10.55 -119.32
C THR A 4 27.97 9.66 -118.08
N SER A 5 26.94 9.19 -117.35
CA SER A 5 26.64 7.79 -116.90
C SER A 5 27.58 6.92 -116.03
N GLY A 6 27.00 6.29 -114.98
CA GLY A 6 27.44 4.98 -114.46
C GLY A 6 27.01 4.65 -113.01
N SER A 7 26.12 3.67 -112.83
CA SER A 7 25.46 3.24 -111.57
C SER A 7 26.17 2.10 -110.82
N SER A 8 25.98 1.99 -109.50
CA SER A 8 25.96 0.71 -108.76
C SER A 8 25.18 0.82 -107.44
N LYS A 9 24.33 -0.18 -107.15
CA LYS A 9 23.22 -0.17 -106.17
C LYS A 9 23.67 -0.54 -104.73
N ARG A 10 23.03 0.13 -103.76
CA ARG A 10 23.13 -0.05 -102.30
C ARG A 10 22.13 -1.08 -101.76
N ARG A 11 22.45 -1.70 -100.62
CA ARG A 11 21.50 -2.12 -99.57
C ARG A 11 22.15 -1.87 -98.19
N PRO A 12 21.56 -1.06 -97.30
CA PRO A 12 22.10 -0.86 -95.95
C PRO A 12 21.34 -1.69 -94.89
N LEU A 13 22.10 -2.20 -93.92
CA LEU A 13 21.64 -2.66 -92.60
C LEU A 13 21.29 -1.45 -91.72
N PHE A 14 20.22 -1.53 -90.93
CA PHE A 14 19.93 -0.60 -89.83
C PHE A 14 19.88 -1.36 -88.50
N GLY A 15 20.58 -0.80 -87.50
CA GLY A 15 20.74 -1.36 -86.16
C GLY A 15 19.53 -1.19 -85.26
N LEU A 16 19.43 -2.10 -84.28
CA LEU A 16 18.39 -2.18 -83.27
C LEU A 16 18.79 -1.32 -82.05
N VAL A 17 17.97 -0.34 -81.68
CA VAL A 17 18.08 0.42 -80.43
C VAL A 17 16.96 -0.06 -79.49
N VAL A 18 17.34 -0.56 -78.32
CA VAL A 18 16.43 -1.01 -77.26
C VAL A 18 16.08 0.19 -76.37
N ALA A 19 14.79 0.52 -76.27
CA ALA A 19 14.27 1.48 -75.30
C ALA A 19 13.60 0.73 -74.14
N PHE A 20 14.14 0.88 -72.92
CA PHE A 20 13.52 0.39 -71.69
C PHE A 20 12.58 1.45 -71.12
N LEU A 21 11.29 1.11 -71.03
CA LEU A 21 10.27 1.85 -70.27
C LEU A 21 10.37 1.42 -68.79
N VAL A 22 10.80 2.32 -67.90
CA VAL A 22 10.71 2.13 -66.45
C VAL A 22 9.36 2.67 -65.98
N SER A 23 8.48 1.76 -65.58
CA SER A 23 7.21 2.05 -64.91
C SER A 23 7.48 2.40 -63.44
N SER A 24 7.17 3.64 -63.04
CA SER A 24 7.13 4.04 -61.62
C SER A 24 5.90 3.45 -60.93
N ALA A 25 6.08 2.35 -60.20
CA ALA A 25 5.09 1.87 -59.24
C ALA A 25 5.31 2.62 -57.91
N CYS A 26 4.49 3.64 -57.65
CA CYS A 26 4.38 4.27 -56.34
C CYS A 26 3.65 3.30 -55.41
N ALA A 27 4.39 2.51 -54.63
CA ALA A 27 3.81 1.68 -53.58
C ALA A 27 3.38 2.59 -52.41
N LEU A 28 2.08 2.82 -52.28
CA LEU A 28 1.50 3.42 -51.08
C LEU A 28 1.70 2.45 -49.92
N LEU A 29 2.66 2.74 -49.05
CA LEU A 29 2.80 2.10 -47.73
C LEU A 29 1.62 2.55 -46.87
N VAL A 30 0.53 1.80 -46.90
CA VAL A 30 -0.54 1.91 -45.91
C VAL A 30 -0.02 1.28 -44.61
N PRO A 31 0.07 2.00 -43.49
CA PRO A 31 0.42 1.37 -42.22
C PRO A 31 -0.64 0.32 -41.90
N GLN A 32 -0.23 -0.94 -41.78
CA GLN A 32 -1.09 -1.98 -41.24
C GLN A 32 -1.29 -1.68 -39.75
N ILE A 33 -2.39 -1.01 -39.43
CA ILE A 33 -2.90 -0.97 -38.07
C ILE A 33 -3.28 -2.42 -37.75
N ALA A 34 -2.47 -3.10 -36.94
CA ALA A 34 -2.87 -4.38 -36.39
C ALA A 34 -4.22 -4.19 -35.69
N PRO A 35 -5.26 -4.99 -35.98
CA PRO A 35 -6.51 -4.90 -35.25
C PRO A 35 -6.20 -5.09 -33.76
N GLY A 36 -6.56 -4.11 -32.94
CA GLY A 36 -6.43 -4.21 -31.50
C GLY A 36 -7.13 -5.48 -31.02
N GLN A 37 -6.48 -6.24 -30.15
CA GLN A 37 -7.04 -7.45 -29.60
C GLN A 37 -8.32 -7.10 -28.84
N SER A 38 -9.47 -7.54 -29.36
CA SER A 38 -10.77 -7.35 -28.70
C SER A 38 -10.85 -8.28 -27.50
N PHE A 39 -11.27 -7.77 -26.35
CA PHE A 39 -11.58 -8.56 -25.17
C PHE A 39 -13.07 -8.49 -24.85
N THR A 40 -13.59 -9.49 -24.15
CA THR A 40 -14.96 -9.48 -23.61
C THR A 40 -15.00 -8.78 -22.25
N VAL A 41 -16.18 -8.35 -21.82
CA VAL A 41 -16.38 -7.79 -20.46
C VAL A 41 -15.98 -8.82 -19.41
N GLU A 42 -16.32 -10.09 -19.62
CA GLU A 42 -15.96 -11.19 -18.73
C GLU A 42 -14.45 -11.34 -18.61
N GLN A 43 -13.69 -11.17 -19.70
CA GLN A 43 -12.23 -11.23 -19.64
C GLN A 43 -11.65 -10.12 -18.76
N VAL A 44 -12.19 -8.90 -18.86
CA VAL A 44 -11.77 -7.77 -18.00
C VAL A 44 -12.12 -8.03 -16.54
N MET A 45 -13.36 -8.45 -16.28
CA MET A 45 -13.84 -8.74 -14.92
C MET A 45 -13.19 -9.98 -14.30
N SER A 46 -12.60 -10.86 -15.11
CA SER A 46 -11.92 -12.08 -14.66
C SER A 46 -10.44 -11.91 -14.36
N SER A 47 -9.89 -10.72 -14.57
CA SER A 47 -8.45 -10.47 -14.41
C SER A 47 -8.00 -10.81 -12.99
N PRO A 48 -6.98 -11.66 -12.81
CA PRO A 48 -6.45 -11.92 -11.48
C PRO A 48 -5.73 -10.69 -10.92
N PHE A 49 -5.87 -10.47 -9.62
CA PHE A 49 -5.25 -9.35 -8.92
C PHE A 49 -4.64 -9.81 -7.59
N PRO A 50 -3.30 -9.85 -7.46
CA PRO A 50 -2.63 -10.00 -6.17
C PRO A 50 -2.57 -8.67 -5.42
N ASP A 51 -2.83 -8.69 -4.12
CA ASP A 51 -2.68 -7.55 -3.22
C ASP A 51 -2.20 -8.01 -1.83
N ASN A 52 -2.02 -7.06 -0.89
CA ASN A 52 -1.74 -7.36 0.51
C ASN A 52 -0.51 -8.25 0.75
N LEU A 53 0.59 -8.01 0.01
CA LEU A 53 1.83 -8.75 0.19
C LEU A 53 2.42 -8.52 1.59
N THR A 54 2.74 -9.61 2.29
CA THR A 54 3.37 -9.60 3.62
C THR A 54 4.40 -10.72 3.75
N ALA A 55 5.36 -10.59 4.67
CA ALA A 55 6.43 -11.56 4.89
C ALA A 55 6.54 -11.95 6.36
N ALA A 56 6.97 -13.18 6.63
CA ALA A 56 7.29 -13.64 7.97
C ALA A 56 8.69 -13.14 8.40
N ALA A 57 8.80 -12.62 9.62
CA ALA A 57 10.04 -12.00 10.10
C ALA A 57 11.19 -12.98 10.38
N ARG A 58 10.91 -14.26 10.67
CA ARG A 58 11.93 -15.25 11.11
C ARG A 58 12.13 -16.41 10.13
N VAL A 59 11.30 -16.51 9.10
CA VAL A 59 11.36 -17.58 8.10
C VAL A 59 11.16 -16.99 6.70
N PRO A 60 11.86 -17.49 5.67
CA PRO A 60 11.78 -16.94 4.32
C PRO A 60 10.50 -17.38 3.61
N ARG A 61 9.40 -16.69 3.94
CA ARG A 61 8.02 -16.99 3.53
C ARG A 61 7.25 -15.68 3.34
N PHE A 62 6.50 -15.57 2.26
CA PHE A 62 5.60 -14.45 2.01
C PHE A 62 4.19 -14.93 1.68
N ALA A 63 3.19 -14.13 2.06
CA ALA A 63 1.78 -14.34 1.78
C ALA A 63 1.18 -13.12 1.10
N TRP A 64 0.10 -13.31 0.36
CA TRP A 64 -0.65 -12.24 -0.31
C TRP A 64 -2.11 -12.68 -0.46
N ALA A 65 -3.02 -11.73 -0.64
CA ALA A 65 -4.38 -12.04 -1.06
C ALA A 65 -4.44 -12.03 -2.59
N PHE A 66 -5.25 -12.93 -3.14
CA PHE A 66 -5.36 -13.12 -4.59
C PHE A 66 -6.84 -13.21 -4.97
N ASP A 67 -7.29 -12.23 -5.73
CA ASP A 67 -8.60 -12.25 -6.40
C ASP A 67 -8.46 -12.94 -7.75
N ALA A 68 -9.24 -13.99 -7.97
CA ALA A 68 -9.43 -14.56 -9.30
C ALA A 68 -10.93 -14.73 -9.59
N ARG A 69 -11.45 -13.92 -10.53
CA ARG A 69 -12.89 -13.90 -10.90
C ARG A 69 -13.80 -13.61 -9.70
N GLY A 70 -13.42 -12.68 -8.84
CA GLY A 70 -14.13 -12.28 -7.63
C GLY A 70 -13.91 -13.21 -6.43
N VAL A 71 -13.34 -14.39 -6.64
CA VAL A 71 -13.04 -15.33 -5.56
C VAL A 71 -11.68 -15.00 -4.95
N ARG A 72 -11.71 -14.52 -3.70
CA ARG A 72 -10.54 -14.05 -2.98
C ARG A 72 -10.04 -15.11 -2.01
N ASN A 73 -8.73 -15.37 -2.04
CA ASN A 73 -8.09 -16.29 -1.09
C ASN A 73 -6.70 -15.79 -0.69
N VAL A 74 -6.24 -16.23 0.47
CA VAL A 74 -4.85 -16.06 0.89
C VAL A 74 -3.98 -17.11 0.21
N TRP A 75 -2.86 -16.66 -0.35
CA TRP A 75 -1.82 -17.48 -0.95
C TRP A 75 -0.50 -17.28 -0.22
N ILE A 76 0.39 -18.26 -0.38
CA ILE A 76 1.71 -18.22 0.23
C ILE A 76 2.76 -18.85 -0.68
N ALA A 77 4.01 -18.46 -0.47
CA ALA A 77 5.16 -19.05 -1.13
C ALA A 77 6.35 -19.17 -0.17
N ASP A 78 7.04 -20.30 -0.30
CA ASP A 78 8.10 -20.73 0.60
C ASP A 78 9.46 -20.80 -0.12
N ALA A 79 10.52 -20.27 0.49
CA ALA A 79 11.87 -20.45 -0.03
C ALA A 79 12.29 -21.95 -0.07
N PRO A 80 13.24 -22.33 -0.94
CA PRO A 80 13.92 -21.49 -1.93
C PRO A 80 13.14 -21.37 -3.26
N GLY A 81 12.15 -22.22 -3.49
CA GLY A 81 11.46 -22.32 -4.78
C GLY A 81 10.36 -21.28 -4.98
N PHE A 82 9.84 -20.71 -3.89
CA PHE A 82 8.73 -19.76 -3.86
C PHE A 82 7.54 -20.18 -4.73
N ALA A 83 7.26 -21.48 -4.76
CA ALA A 83 6.08 -22.01 -5.43
C ALA A 83 4.83 -21.54 -4.69
N ALA A 84 3.97 -20.83 -5.40
CA ALA A 84 2.71 -20.33 -4.88
C ALA A 84 1.76 -21.50 -4.54
N ARG A 85 1.17 -21.46 -3.34
CA ARG A 85 0.10 -22.37 -2.93
C ARG A 85 -0.99 -21.61 -2.19
N GLN A 86 -2.22 -22.01 -2.44
CA GLN A 86 -3.40 -21.44 -1.80
C GLN A 86 -3.52 -21.94 -0.35
N VAL A 87 -3.86 -21.04 0.58
CA VAL A 87 -4.04 -21.33 2.02
C VAL A 87 -5.52 -21.43 2.35
N THR A 88 -6.29 -20.36 2.13
CA THR A 88 -7.74 -20.39 2.35
C THR A 88 -8.46 -20.91 1.11
N HIS A 89 -9.67 -21.46 1.26
CA HIS A 89 -10.42 -22.09 0.17
C HIS A 89 -11.86 -21.57 0.06
N TYR A 90 -12.05 -20.25 0.14
CA TYR A 90 -13.32 -19.61 -0.20
C TYR A 90 -13.66 -19.88 -1.67
N SER A 91 -14.93 -20.19 -1.94
CA SER A 91 -15.37 -20.69 -3.25
C SER A 91 -16.37 -19.78 -3.97
N ALA A 92 -16.85 -18.72 -3.31
CA ALA A 92 -17.84 -17.81 -3.84
C ALA A 92 -17.23 -16.44 -4.13
N ASP A 93 -17.71 -15.79 -5.18
CA ASP A 93 -17.58 -14.35 -5.36
C ASP A 93 -18.65 -13.69 -4.49
N ASP A 94 -18.31 -13.49 -3.22
CA ASP A 94 -19.20 -12.94 -2.20
C ASP A 94 -18.93 -11.46 -1.92
N GLY A 95 -18.03 -10.83 -2.68
CA GLY A 95 -17.59 -9.46 -2.49
C GLY A 95 -16.80 -9.20 -1.21
N MET A 96 -16.45 -10.24 -0.44
CA MET A 96 -15.75 -10.07 0.82
C MET A 96 -14.25 -9.91 0.57
N ALA A 97 -13.78 -8.66 0.64
CA ALA A 97 -12.35 -8.34 0.56
C ALA A 97 -11.54 -9.12 1.61
N LEU A 98 -10.27 -9.40 1.28
CA LEU A 98 -9.28 -9.94 2.23
C LEU A 98 -8.16 -8.90 2.35
N ASP A 99 -8.12 -8.17 3.47
CA ASP A 99 -7.20 -7.06 3.67
C ASP A 99 -6.34 -7.26 4.92
N SER A 100 -5.35 -6.38 5.11
CA SER A 100 -4.52 -6.27 6.31
C SER A 100 -3.93 -7.61 6.73
N LEU A 101 -3.45 -8.34 5.73
CA LEU A 101 -2.76 -9.60 5.92
C LEU A 101 -1.49 -9.39 6.77
N ARG A 102 -1.33 -10.24 7.77
CA ARG A 102 -0.13 -10.34 8.61
C ARG A 102 0.26 -11.81 8.79
N LEU A 103 1.53 -12.13 8.53
CA LEU A 103 2.09 -13.43 8.89
C LEU A 103 2.65 -13.39 10.31
N THR A 104 2.42 -14.44 11.10
CA THR A 104 3.13 -14.60 12.37
C THR A 104 4.64 -14.64 12.11
N PRO A 105 5.49 -14.21 13.06
CA PRO A 105 6.94 -14.19 12.87
C PRO A 105 7.53 -15.56 12.50
N ASP A 106 6.94 -16.64 13.00
CA ASP A 106 7.31 -18.02 12.66
C ASP A 106 6.70 -18.55 11.34
N GLY A 107 5.88 -17.73 10.69
CA GLY A 107 5.21 -18.00 9.41
C GLY A 107 4.13 -19.07 9.46
N ARG A 108 3.69 -19.54 10.63
CA ARG A 108 2.73 -20.65 10.74
C ARG A 108 1.27 -20.25 10.64
N THR A 109 0.94 -19.00 10.93
CA THR A 109 -0.42 -18.47 10.85
C THR A 109 -0.42 -17.19 10.03
N VAL A 110 -1.44 -17.03 9.20
CA VAL A 110 -1.81 -15.74 8.60
C VAL A 110 -3.03 -15.20 9.32
N VAL A 111 -3.02 -13.91 9.65
CA VAL A 111 -4.16 -13.16 10.19
C VAL A 111 -4.56 -12.14 9.14
N TYR A 112 -5.85 -11.93 8.94
CA TYR A 112 -6.38 -11.06 7.89
C TYR A 112 -7.77 -10.56 8.26
N SER A 113 -8.16 -9.42 7.71
CA SER A 113 -9.54 -8.95 7.74
C SER A 113 -10.34 -9.59 6.60
N ARG A 114 -11.63 -9.80 6.80
CA ARG A 114 -12.57 -10.23 5.77
C ARG A 114 -13.82 -9.36 5.79
N GLY A 115 -14.16 -8.78 4.64
CA GLY A 115 -15.25 -7.81 4.47
C GLY A 115 -14.72 -6.38 4.27
N SER A 116 -15.50 -5.54 3.56
CA SER A 116 -15.14 -4.13 3.35
C SER A 116 -15.29 -3.32 4.64
N GLU A 117 -14.72 -2.11 4.66
CA GLU A 117 -15.06 -1.10 5.64
C GLU A 117 -16.56 -0.76 5.59
N LEU A 118 -17.03 -0.16 6.68
CA LEU A 118 -18.39 0.31 6.81
C LEU A 118 -18.60 1.59 6.00
N ASN A 119 -19.70 1.65 5.25
CA ASN A 119 -20.15 2.89 4.63
C ASN A 119 -20.69 3.88 5.69
N SER A 120 -21.13 5.08 5.24
CA SER A 120 -21.61 6.14 6.13
C SER A 120 -22.86 5.81 6.95
N VAL A 121 -23.57 4.72 6.64
CA VAL A 121 -24.72 4.22 7.40
C VAL A 121 -24.42 2.94 8.19
N GLY A 122 -23.16 2.49 8.19
CA GLY A 122 -22.70 1.35 8.99
C GLY A 122 -22.90 -0.02 8.34
N ASP A 123 -22.94 -0.10 7.01
CA ASP A 123 -23.08 -1.37 6.27
C ASP A 123 -21.80 -1.75 5.53
N VAL A 124 -21.51 -3.05 5.52
CA VAL A 124 -20.47 -3.70 4.69
C VAL A 124 -21.02 -3.94 3.29
N ALA A 125 -20.16 -3.91 2.28
CA ALA A 125 -20.53 -4.21 0.90
C ALA A 125 -21.18 -5.59 0.76
N ASP A 126 -22.32 -5.65 0.07
CA ASP A 126 -23.05 -6.88 -0.23
C ASP A 126 -23.47 -6.94 -1.71
N PRO A 127 -22.59 -7.42 -2.60
CA PRO A 127 -22.97 -7.59 -4.00
C PRO A 127 -23.94 -8.76 -4.21
N THR A 128 -24.14 -9.62 -3.21
CA THR A 128 -24.95 -10.84 -3.31
C THR A 128 -26.42 -10.63 -2.95
N SER A 129 -26.78 -9.45 -2.45
CA SER A 129 -28.12 -9.17 -1.90
C SER A 129 -28.53 -10.21 -0.85
N SER A 130 -27.61 -10.53 0.05
CA SER A 130 -27.80 -11.52 1.11
C SER A 130 -28.93 -11.11 2.05
N VAL A 131 -29.72 -12.08 2.49
CA VAL A 131 -30.72 -11.89 3.56
C VAL A 131 -30.10 -11.85 4.96
N THR A 132 -28.81 -12.15 5.06
CA THR A 132 -28.01 -12.02 6.28
C THR A 132 -27.02 -10.89 6.09
N ARG A 133 -27.02 -9.92 7.01
CA ARG A 133 -26.10 -8.79 7.00
C ARG A 133 -24.64 -9.29 6.96
N PRO A 134 -23.82 -8.90 5.97
CA PRO A 134 -22.40 -9.19 6.01
C PRO A 134 -21.73 -8.41 7.14
N ASN A 135 -20.69 -9.00 7.71
CA ASN A 135 -19.90 -8.42 8.78
C ASN A 135 -18.45 -8.28 8.31
N GLN A 136 -17.79 -7.24 8.78
CA GLN A 136 -16.36 -7.09 8.64
C GLN A 136 -15.70 -7.75 9.88
N GLN A 137 -14.70 -8.61 9.66
CA GLN A 137 -14.23 -9.55 10.69
C GLN A 137 -12.74 -9.81 10.60
N VAL A 138 -12.11 -10.11 11.73
CA VAL A 138 -10.72 -10.59 11.79
C VAL A 138 -10.70 -12.12 11.86
N TRP A 139 -9.92 -12.72 10.98
CA TRP A 139 -9.74 -14.16 10.86
C TRP A 139 -8.26 -14.53 10.95
N ALA A 140 -8.00 -15.76 11.38
CA ALA A 140 -6.68 -16.38 11.28
C ALA A 140 -6.80 -17.71 10.55
N ALA A 141 -5.78 -18.10 9.79
CA ALA A 141 -5.70 -19.41 9.17
C ALA A 141 -4.31 -20.01 9.42
N ASN A 142 -4.27 -21.28 9.80
CA ASN A 142 -3.00 -21.98 9.83
C ASN A 142 -2.54 -22.21 8.38
N VAL A 143 -1.27 -21.92 8.12
CA VAL A 143 -0.71 -21.92 6.78
C VAL A 143 -0.67 -23.31 6.13
N ASP A 144 -0.59 -24.38 6.92
CA ASP A 144 -0.41 -25.74 6.42
C ASP A 144 -1.74 -26.46 6.17
N ASN A 145 -2.76 -26.22 6.99
CA ASN A 145 -4.08 -26.84 6.81
C ASN A 145 -5.17 -25.89 6.26
N GLY A 146 -4.92 -24.58 6.25
CA GLY A 146 -5.80 -23.60 5.62
C GLY A 146 -7.12 -23.33 6.34
N GLU A 147 -7.34 -23.89 7.54
CA GLU A 147 -8.63 -23.75 8.25
C GLU A 147 -8.78 -22.35 8.85
N PRO A 148 -9.76 -21.54 8.38
CA PRO A 148 -10.03 -20.22 8.94
C PRO A 148 -10.69 -20.34 10.31
N ARG A 149 -10.25 -19.51 11.25
CA ARG A 149 -10.85 -19.33 12.57
C ARG A 149 -11.13 -17.85 12.80
N TYR A 150 -12.31 -17.57 13.33
CA TYR A 150 -12.75 -16.22 13.67
C TYR A 150 -12.05 -15.73 14.95
N LEU A 151 -11.54 -14.50 14.94
CA LEU A 151 -10.92 -13.86 16.11
C LEU A 151 -11.83 -12.80 16.74
N GLY A 152 -12.54 -12.02 15.92
CA GLY A 152 -13.43 -10.96 16.40
C GLY A 152 -14.01 -10.12 15.26
N ASP A 153 -14.95 -9.26 15.59
CA ASP A 153 -15.51 -8.31 14.64
C ASP A 153 -14.52 -7.17 14.39
N LEU A 154 -14.52 -6.71 13.15
CA LEU A 154 -13.84 -5.51 12.69
C LEU A 154 -14.98 -4.56 12.28
N ASP A 155 -15.14 -3.44 12.96
CA ASP A 155 -16.21 -2.47 12.64
C ASP A 155 -15.52 -1.15 12.27
N CYS A 156 -14.67 -1.23 11.24
CA CYS A 156 -13.87 -0.12 10.77
C CYS A 156 -14.74 0.80 9.90
N SER A 157 -14.85 2.07 10.29
CA SER A 157 -15.73 3.05 9.62
C SER A 157 -14.99 4.09 8.78
N ARG A 158 -13.67 4.01 8.70
CA ARG A 158 -12.80 4.90 7.93
C ARG A 158 -11.94 4.05 7.02
N GLU A 159 -11.71 4.52 5.81
CA GLU A 159 -10.81 3.87 4.85
C GLU A 159 -9.45 3.62 5.50
N GLY A 160 -8.95 2.37 5.38
CA GLY A 160 -7.64 1.96 5.88
C GLY A 160 -7.51 1.93 7.41
N CYS A 161 -8.62 1.83 8.17
CA CYS A 161 -8.55 1.71 9.64
C CYS A 161 -8.46 0.25 10.14
N GLU A 162 -8.47 -0.71 9.21
CA GLU A 162 -8.30 -2.15 9.41
C GLU A 162 -6.87 -2.59 9.74
N ASP A 163 -6.07 -1.74 10.38
CA ASP A 163 -4.68 -2.00 10.77
C ASP A 163 -4.57 -3.10 11.84
N ILE A 164 -4.52 -4.36 11.38
CA ILE A 164 -4.21 -5.52 12.22
C ILE A 164 -2.70 -5.54 12.46
N GLU A 165 -2.29 -5.62 13.72
CA GLU A 165 -0.90 -5.84 14.10
C GLU A 165 -0.74 -7.08 14.99
N LEU A 166 0.39 -7.76 14.83
CA LEU A 166 0.74 -8.93 15.64
C LEU A 166 1.78 -8.55 16.70
N SER A 167 1.65 -9.13 17.89
CA SER A 167 2.68 -9.04 18.92
C SER A 167 4.02 -9.60 18.39
N PRO A 168 5.18 -9.17 18.91
CA PRO A 168 6.49 -9.59 18.41
C PRO A 168 6.75 -11.10 18.45
N ASP A 169 6.02 -11.83 19.30
CA ASP A 169 6.03 -13.29 19.40
C ASP A 169 4.96 -13.97 18.52
N GLY A 170 4.05 -13.20 17.93
CA GLY A 170 2.97 -13.66 17.05
C GLY A 170 1.78 -14.29 17.78
N THR A 171 1.67 -14.14 19.10
CA THR A 171 0.64 -14.85 19.88
C THR A 171 -0.65 -14.04 20.04
N VAL A 172 -0.59 -12.71 19.93
CA VAL A 172 -1.73 -11.79 20.09
C VAL A 172 -1.85 -10.90 18.86
N ALA A 173 -3.08 -10.73 18.38
CA ALA A 173 -3.42 -9.72 17.38
C ALA A 173 -4.09 -8.52 18.07
N VAL A 174 -3.80 -7.31 17.59
CA VAL A 174 -4.49 -6.07 17.96
C VAL A 174 -5.02 -5.39 16.70
N TRP A 175 -6.20 -4.77 16.81
CA TRP A 175 -6.80 -3.99 15.73
C TRP A 175 -7.72 -2.90 16.29
N ALA A 176 -8.13 -1.95 15.44
CA ALA A 176 -9.14 -0.96 15.78
C ALA A 176 -10.55 -1.51 15.46
N ALA A 177 -11.48 -1.40 16.41
CA ALA A 177 -12.89 -1.68 16.20
C ALA A 177 -13.76 -0.83 17.12
N ARG A 178 -14.88 -0.30 16.61
CA ARG A 178 -15.84 0.52 17.38
C ARG A 178 -15.18 1.72 18.08
N GLY A 179 -14.21 2.34 17.40
CA GLY A 179 -13.44 3.49 17.90
C GLY A 179 -12.46 3.17 19.03
N GLN A 180 -12.22 1.90 19.34
CA GLN A 180 -11.32 1.44 20.41
C GLN A 180 -10.36 0.38 19.87
N LEU A 181 -9.32 0.07 20.65
CA LEU A 181 -8.43 -1.06 20.33
C LEU A 181 -8.97 -2.35 20.94
N TRP A 182 -8.92 -3.43 20.15
CA TRP A 182 -9.33 -4.77 20.54
C TRP A 182 -8.18 -5.74 20.37
N VAL A 183 -8.11 -6.74 21.25
CA VAL A 183 -7.07 -7.77 21.22
C VAL A 183 -7.67 -9.17 21.30
N ALA A 184 -7.04 -10.12 20.61
CA ALA A 184 -7.36 -11.54 20.73
C ALA A 184 -6.11 -12.42 20.56
N PRO A 185 -6.05 -13.59 21.22
CA PRO A 185 -5.04 -14.59 20.88
C PRO A 185 -5.19 -15.02 19.42
N VAL A 186 -4.07 -15.06 18.69
CA VAL A 186 -4.02 -15.52 17.29
C VAL A 186 -4.52 -16.96 17.17
N SER A 187 -4.44 -17.76 18.24
CA SER A 187 -4.98 -19.12 18.30
C SER A 187 -6.50 -19.19 18.26
N GLY A 188 -7.22 -18.09 18.52
CA GLY A 188 -8.68 -18.08 18.69
C GLY A 188 -9.15 -18.75 19.99
N ALA A 189 -8.25 -19.00 20.94
CA ALA A 189 -8.58 -19.72 22.18
C ALA A 189 -9.55 -18.95 23.10
N THR A 190 -9.56 -17.62 23.02
CA THR A 190 -10.52 -16.77 23.72
C THR A 190 -11.08 -15.70 22.77
N PRO A 191 -12.32 -15.24 22.97
CA PRO A 191 -12.88 -14.16 22.16
C PRO A 191 -12.07 -12.87 22.26
N ALA A 192 -12.16 -12.04 21.22
CA ALA A 192 -11.66 -10.67 21.27
C ALA A 192 -12.30 -9.89 22.43
N HIS A 193 -11.50 -9.03 23.05
CA HIS A 193 -11.98 -8.07 24.04
C HIS A 193 -11.34 -6.70 23.81
N GLN A 194 -12.04 -5.66 24.23
CA GLN A 194 -11.54 -4.30 24.21
C GLN A 194 -10.30 -4.22 25.12
N LEU A 195 -9.20 -3.69 24.59
CA LEU A 195 -7.93 -3.55 25.30
C LEU A 195 -8.05 -2.57 26.47
N ALA A 196 -8.57 -1.38 26.19
CA ALA A 196 -8.82 -0.34 27.19
C ALA A 196 -9.88 0.63 26.66
N PHE A 197 -10.57 1.32 27.58
CA PHE A 197 -11.37 2.48 27.20
C PHE A 197 -10.48 3.72 27.16
N VAL A 198 -10.33 4.29 25.97
CA VAL A 198 -9.63 5.56 25.75
C VAL A 198 -10.61 6.50 25.05
N ARG A 199 -10.76 7.72 25.58
CA ARG A 199 -11.61 8.74 24.98
C ARG A 199 -11.29 8.88 23.49
N GLY A 200 -12.28 9.24 22.66
CA GLY A 200 -12.12 9.48 21.23
C GLY A 200 -12.06 8.21 20.39
N GLU A 201 -11.59 8.34 19.15
CA GLU A 201 -11.35 7.21 18.25
C GLU A 201 -9.88 6.81 18.29
N ASN A 202 -9.60 5.52 18.39
CA ASN A 202 -8.26 5.00 18.59
C ASN A 202 -7.94 3.96 17.51
N ASP A 203 -6.84 4.16 16.80
CA ASP A 203 -6.42 3.32 15.67
C ASP A 203 -4.90 3.31 15.49
N SER A 204 -4.44 2.72 14.36
CA SER A 204 -3.02 2.62 14.00
C SER A 204 -2.17 2.00 15.12
N PRO A 205 -2.58 0.86 15.74
CA PRO A 205 -1.84 0.28 16.84
C PRO A 205 -0.47 -0.21 16.37
N GLN A 206 0.56 -0.13 17.21
CA GLN A 206 1.92 -0.57 16.91
C GLN A 206 2.56 -1.14 18.19
N TRP A 207 2.92 -2.42 18.15
CA TRP A 207 3.60 -3.07 19.25
C TRP A 207 5.02 -2.55 19.45
N SER A 208 5.38 -2.34 20.72
CA SER A 208 6.78 -2.22 21.14
C SER A 208 7.56 -3.51 20.79
N PRO A 209 8.87 -3.44 20.52
CA PRO A 209 9.67 -4.61 20.14
C PRO A 209 9.70 -5.74 21.19
N ASP A 210 9.50 -5.41 22.46
CA ASP A 210 9.43 -6.36 23.57
C ASP A 210 8.00 -6.88 23.85
N GLY A 211 6.99 -6.29 23.21
CA GLY A 211 5.59 -6.64 23.36
C GLY A 211 4.95 -6.15 24.66
N ALA A 212 5.62 -5.30 25.44
CA ALA A 212 5.11 -4.81 26.73
C ALA A 212 4.13 -3.64 26.60
N GLU A 213 4.16 -2.97 25.45
CA GLU A 213 3.42 -1.74 25.17
C GLU A 213 2.86 -1.68 23.73
N ILE A 214 1.79 -0.92 23.55
CA ILE A 214 1.23 -0.57 22.23
C ILE A 214 1.17 0.95 22.11
N ALA A 215 1.81 1.50 21.09
CA ALA A 215 1.61 2.88 20.66
C ALA A 215 0.45 2.95 19.67
N PHE A 216 -0.34 4.01 19.70
CA PHE A 216 -1.50 4.17 18.81
C PHE A 216 -1.87 5.64 18.64
N VAL A 217 -2.66 5.93 17.59
CA VAL A 217 -3.19 7.26 17.34
C VAL A 217 -4.54 7.40 18.04
N SER A 218 -4.72 8.52 18.75
CA SER A 218 -5.91 8.82 19.54
C SER A 218 -6.52 10.14 19.06
N HIS A 219 -7.55 10.05 18.20
CA HIS A 219 -8.21 11.18 17.55
C HIS A 219 -9.16 11.94 18.49
N ARG A 220 -9.17 13.27 18.35
CA ARG A 220 -9.93 14.21 19.19
C ARG A 220 -10.67 15.23 18.34
N LEU A 221 -11.35 14.78 17.28
CA LEU A 221 -12.00 15.65 16.28
C LEU A 221 -10.98 16.53 15.54
N ASP A 222 -10.56 17.64 16.12
CA ASP A 222 -9.71 18.67 15.49
C ASP A 222 -8.20 18.37 15.61
N HIS A 223 -7.80 17.55 16.57
CA HIS A 223 -6.42 17.15 16.83
C HIS A 223 -6.30 15.64 17.07
N SER A 224 -5.07 15.13 17.17
CA SER A 224 -4.81 13.72 17.52
C SER A 224 -3.49 13.58 18.29
N PHE A 225 -3.43 12.59 19.16
CA PHE A 225 -2.25 12.31 19.97
C PHE A 225 -1.63 10.96 19.60
N ILE A 226 -0.32 10.82 19.82
CA ILE A 226 0.26 9.49 20.04
C ILE A 226 0.10 9.11 21.51
N ALA A 227 -0.55 7.99 21.75
CA ALA A 227 -0.74 7.41 23.07
C ALA A 227 0.00 6.07 23.16
N ILE A 228 0.40 5.69 24.37
CA ILE A 228 0.98 4.38 24.68
C ILE A 228 0.16 3.71 25.78
N TYR A 229 -0.29 2.49 25.50
CA TYR A 229 -0.83 1.57 26.49
C TYR A 229 0.26 0.65 27.02
N ASN A 230 0.36 0.51 28.34
CA ASN A 230 1.29 -0.38 29.02
C ASN A 230 0.53 -1.55 29.66
N PHE A 231 0.83 -2.78 29.22
CA PHE A 231 0.17 -3.99 29.72
C PHE A 231 0.47 -4.30 31.19
N GLY A 232 1.66 -3.96 31.68
CA GLY A 232 2.08 -4.26 33.05
C GLY A 232 1.47 -3.33 34.11
N GLN A 233 1.03 -2.14 33.71
CA GLN A 233 0.45 -1.13 34.60
C GLN A 233 -1.03 -0.86 34.35
N GLU A 234 -1.59 -1.39 33.25
CA GLU A 234 -2.93 -1.06 32.75
C GLU A 234 -3.14 0.45 32.63
N SER A 235 -2.12 1.16 32.14
CA SER A 235 -2.08 2.63 32.10
C SER A 235 -1.90 3.18 30.68
N ILE A 236 -2.38 4.40 30.48
CA ILE A 236 -2.22 5.16 29.23
C ILE A 236 -1.34 6.39 29.52
N ARG A 237 -0.37 6.65 28.64
CA ARG A 237 0.37 7.92 28.59
C ARG A 237 0.34 8.51 27.18
N TYR A 238 0.54 9.82 27.07
CA TYR A 238 0.53 10.55 25.80
C TYR A 238 1.92 11.14 25.54
N LEU A 239 2.40 11.03 24.31
CA LEU A 239 3.70 11.57 23.89
C LEU A 239 3.54 13.01 23.41
N ALA A 240 4.24 13.94 24.06
CA ALA A 240 4.30 15.36 23.70
C ALA A 240 2.97 15.97 23.17
N PRO A 241 1.85 15.86 23.92
CA PRO A 241 0.54 16.27 23.42
C PRO A 241 0.50 17.75 23.05
N SER A 242 -0.13 18.06 21.92
CA SER A 242 -0.37 19.44 21.46
C SER A 242 -1.76 19.59 20.84
N VAL A 243 -2.04 20.76 20.26
CA VAL A 243 -3.28 21.00 19.49
C VAL A 243 -3.13 20.59 18.02
N ASP A 244 -2.04 19.91 17.67
CA ASP A 244 -1.73 19.43 16.34
C ASP A 244 -2.26 18.01 16.13
N ARG A 245 -2.17 17.50 14.90
CA ARG A 245 -2.56 16.14 14.56
C ARG A 245 -1.32 15.27 14.42
N ASP A 246 -1.17 14.34 15.37
CA ASP A 246 -0.15 13.31 15.35
C ASP A 246 -0.63 12.02 14.67
N SER A 247 0.24 11.37 13.91
CA SER A 247 -0.03 10.11 13.21
C SER A 247 1.23 9.25 13.01
N MET A 248 1.04 8.03 12.50
CA MET A 248 2.12 7.11 12.08
C MET A 248 3.18 6.84 13.16
N PRO A 249 2.79 6.41 14.38
CA PRO A 249 3.77 6.06 15.40
C PRO A 249 4.62 4.88 14.92
N ARG A 250 5.93 4.92 15.16
CA ARG A 250 6.86 3.84 14.83
C ARG A 250 7.90 3.66 15.93
N TRP A 251 8.06 2.45 16.41
CA TRP A 251 9.07 2.14 17.43
C TRP A 251 10.47 2.01 16.84
N SER A 252 11.48 2.50 17.57
CA SER A 252 12.85 2.09 17.34
C SER A 252 13.03 0.61 17.68
N ALA A 253 13.98 -0.07 17.04
CA ALA A 253 14.22 -1.50 17.27
C ALA A 253 14.59 -1.85 18.72
N ASP A 254 15.13 -0.89 19.48
CA ASP A 254 15.46 -1.05 20.91
C ASP A 254 14.31 -0.64 21.86
N GLY A 255 13.17 -0.19 21.31
CA GLY A 255 11.98 0.20 22.07
C GLY A 255 12.10 1.50 22.86
N LYS A 256 13.21 2.25 22.73
CA LYS A 256 13.43 3.47 23.52
C LYS A 256 12.86 4.72 22.90
N GLN A 257 12.60 4.70 21.60
CA GLN A 257 12.13 5.87 20.86
C GLN A 257 10.89 5.55 20.05
N ILE A 258 10.06 6.57 19.87
CA ILE A 258 8.96 6.54 18.91
C ILE A 258 9.12 7.72 17.95
N ALA A 259 9.14 7.43 16.66
CA ALA A 259 9.02 8.43 15.61
C ALA A 259 7.55 8.60 15.25
N PHE A 260 7.12 9.82 14.96
CA PHE A 260 5.76 10.10 14.51
C PHE A 260 5.72 11.34 13.62
N VAL A 261 4.65 11.45 12.83
CA VAL A 261 4.35 12.60 11.99
C VAL A 261 3.45 13.55 12.75
N ARG A 262 3.72 14.86 12.63
CA ARG A 262 2.86 15.92 13.13
C ARG A 262 2.51 16.90 12.03
N ILE A 263 1.21 17.13 11.84
CA ILE A 263 0.64 18.18 10.98
C ILE A 263 -0.18 19.14 11.83
N HIS A 264 -0.43 20.35 11.35
CA HIS A 264 -1.26 21.31 12.09
C HIS A 264 -2.68 20.76 12.37
N GLY A 265 -3.24 21.20 13.50
CA GLY A 265 -4.64 20.93 13.86
C GLY A 265 -5.61 21.40 12.78
N LEU A 266 -6.81 20.81 12.74
CA LEU A 266 -7.84 21.21 11.80
C LEU A 266 -8.32 22.62 12.11
N GLU A 267 -8.22 23.50 11.12
CA GLU A 267 -8.80 24.84 11.18
C GLU A 267 -10.22 24.81 10.60
N GLU A 268 -11.21 25.23 11.40
CA GLU A 268 -12.59 25.27 10.96
C GLU A 268 -12.91 26.52 10.12
N ARG A 269 -14.02 26.45 9.36
CA ARG A 269 -14.60 27.59 8.60
C ARG A 269 -13.72 28.12 7.48
N LEU A 270 -12.86 27.26 6.97
CA LEU A 270 -12.03 27.53 5.81
C LEU A 270 -12.85 27.46 4.49
N PRO A 271 -12.55 28.31 3.49
CA PRO A 271 -13.13 28.19 2.16
C PRO A 271 -12.89 26.80 1.55
N LEU A 272 -13.96 26.19 1.00
CA LEU A 272 -13.95 24.82 0.48
C LEU A 272 -13.09 24.62 -0.78
N LEU A 273 -12.95 25.64 -1.62
CA LEU A 273 -12.33 25.53 -2.96
C LEU A 273 -10.85 25.94 -3.01
N GLN A 274 -10.25 26.24 -1.86
CA GLN A 274 -8.86 26.67 -1.81
C GLN A 274 -7.97 25.50 -1.43
N ILE A 275 -7.10 25.10 -2.36
CA ILE A 275 -6.01 24.17 -2.07
C ILE A 275 -5.02 24.90 -1.14
N ARG A 276 -4.68 24.30 -0.01
CA ARG A 276 -3.74 24.84 0.97
C ARG A 276 -2.60 23.86 1.20
N PRO A 277 -1.37 24.34 1.44
CA PRO A 277 -0.30 23.50 1.91
C PRO A 277 -0.68 22.79 3.21
N ASN A 278 -0.26 21.54 3.37
CA ASN A 278 -0.36 20.77 4.60
C ASN A 278 1.05 20.41 5.11
N PRO A 279 1.85 21.41 5.54
CA PRO A 279 3.21 21.17 5.99
C PRO A 279 3.22 20.27 7.21
N TRP A 280 4.28 19.48 7.32
CA TRP A 280 4.39 18.42 8.31
C TRP A 280 5.81 18.33 8.84
N ALA A 281 5.95 17.62 9.95
CA ALA A 281 7.21 17.46 10.63
C ALA A 281 7.35 16.05 11.18
N ILE A 282 8.60 15.59 11.25
CA ILE A 282 8.95 14.31 11.88
C ILE A 282 9.43 14.62 13.28
N TYR A 283 8.81 13.98 14.27
CA TYR A 283 9.20 14.05 15.66
C TYR A 283 9.78 12.72 16.11
N VAL A 284 10.71 12.80 17.07
CA VAL A 284 11.22 11.64 17.81
C VAL A 284 10.99 11.88 19.29
N ALA A 285 10.26 10.95 19.91
CA ALA A 285 9.97 10.92 21.34
C ALA A 285 10.83 9.88 22.06
N ASP A 286 11.19 10.19 23.30
CA ASP A 286 11.60 9.18 24.27
C ASP A 286 10.35 8.44 24.77
N ALA A 287 10.32 7.11 24.60
CA ALA A 287 9.16 6.31 24.91
C ALA A 287 8.82 6.29 26.41
N ALA A 288 9.82 6.46 27.29
CA ALA A 288 9.65 6.37 28.73
C ALA A 288 9.19 7.72 29.32
N THR A 289 9.81 8.83 28.91
CA THR A 289 9.49 10.16 29.48
C THR A 289 8.32 10.84 28.77
N GLY A 290 8.08 10.51 27.49
CA GLY A 290 7.09 11.18 26.66
C GLY A 290 7.54 12.52 26.08
N GLU A 291 8.78 12.93 26.33
CA GLU A 291 9.36 14.13 25.73
C GLU A 291 9.70 13.86 24.26
N ALA A 292 9.36 14.82 23.37
CA ALA A 292 9.62 14.72 21.95
C ALA A 292 10.23 16.00 21.41
N HIS A 293 10.99 15.87 20.31
CA HIS A 293 11.55 16.99 19.57
C HIS A 293 11.40 16.75 18.07
N ALA A 294 11.20 17.83 17.32
CA ALA A 294 11.19 17.79 15.87
C ALA A 294 12.60 17.58 15.34
N ILE A 295 12.75 16.71 14.36
CA ILE A 295 14.03 16.40 13.72
C ILE A 295 14.08 16.86 12.25
N TRP A 296 12.92 17.14 11.67
CA TRP A 296 12.74 17.55 10.28
C TRP A 296 11.40 18.25 10.07
N HIS A 297 11.34 19.17 9.10
CA HIS A 297 10.14 19.86 8.65
C HIS A 297 10.10 19.91 7.13
N SER A 298 8.91 19.77 6.57
CA SER A 298 8.67 20.00 5.15
C SER A 298 8.61 21.50 4.82
N SER A 299 8.65 21.84 3.53
CA SER A 299 8.43 23.23 3.09
C SER A 299 6.98 23.66 3.34
N GLY A 300 6.75 24.95 3.57
CA GLY A 300 5.41 25.54 3.65
C GLY A 300 4.67 25.70 2.32
N GLU A 301 5.25 25.21 1.23
CA GLU A 301 4.66 25.22 -0.12
C GLU A 301 3.75 24.00 -0.34
N LEU A 302 2.88 24.07 -1.35
CA LEU A 302 1.95 22.96 -1.67
C LEU A 302 2.66 21.63 -1.86
N ILE A 303 3.81 21.65 -2.53
CA ILE A 303 4.63 20.46 -2.83
C ILE A 303 5.30 19.85 -1.60
N GLY A 304 5.41 20.60 -0.50
CA GLY A 304 5.89 20.10 0.78
C GLY A 304 4.79 19.55 1.68
N SER A 305 3.57 19.40 1.17
CA SER A 305 2.50 18.80 1.95
C SER A 305 2.80 17.34 2.29
N LEU A 306 2.21 16.82 3.36
CA LEU A 306 2.25 15.39 3.64
C LEU A 306 1.71 14.64 2.40
N PRO A 307 2.49 13.74 1.78
CA PRO A 307 2.01 12.97 0.63
C PRO A 307 0.88 12.03 1.07
N ASN A 308 0.05 11.61 0.10
CA ASN A 308 -1.08 10.70 0.31
C ASN A 308 -0.89 9.33 -0.37
N LEU A 309 0.31 9.04 -0.90
CA LEU A 309 0.58 7.85 -1.70
C LEU A 309 1.19 6.71 -0.87
N THR A 310 2.33 6.95 -0.22
CA THR A 310 3.09 5.91 0.50
C THR A 310 3.57 6.35 1.88
N GLU A 311 3.05 7.44 2.42
CA GLU A 311 3.49 8.07 3.65
C GLU A 311 3.46 7.10 4.84
N ASN A 312 2.38 6.36 5.05
CA ASN A 312 2.26 5.45 6.19
C ASN A 312 3.20 4.24 6.02
N LYS A 313 3.24 3.61 4.84
CA LYS A 313 4.05 2.40 4.56
C LYS A 313 5.55 2.67 4.43
N SER A 314 5.95 3.89 4.09
CA SER A 314 7.36 4.27 3.95
C SER A 314 7.98 4.75 5.27
N PHE A 315 7.15 5.18 6.22
CA PHE A 315 7.60 5.79 7.47
C PHE A 315 8.01 4.72 8.50
N HIS A 316 9.30 4.43 8.63
CA HIS A 316 9.82 3.41 9.56
C HIS A 316 11.24 3.71 10.04
N PHE A 317 11.63 3.15 11.19
CA PHE A 317 13.03 3.14 11.62
C PHE A 317 13.85 2.14 10.78
N ALA A 318 15.04 2.57 10.37
CA ALA A 318 16.09 1.74 9.77
C ALA A 318 17.41 1.98 10.53
N GLY A 319 17.62 1.21 11.60
CA GLY A 319 18.73 1.44 12.54
C GLY A 319 18.55 2.76 13.30
N ASN A 320 19.53 3.67 13.21
CA ASN A 320 19.46 5.01 13.82
C ASN A 320 18.89 6.08 12.88
N ARG A 321 18.26 5.67 11.77
CA ARG A 321 17.66 6.55 10.77
C ARG A 321 16.17 6.28 10.66
N ILE A 322 15.44 7.24 10.11
CA ILE A 322 14.04 7.15 9.76
C ILE A 322 13.95 7.26 8.25
N LEU A 323 13.27 6.30 7.63
CA LEU A 323 12.84 6.32 6.24
C LEU A 323 11.47 7.00 6.16
N PHE A 324 11.23 7.77 5.10
CA PHE A 324 9.95 8.44 4.85
C PHE A 324 9.82 8.83 3.38
N ALA A 325 8.59 8.94 2.88
CA ALA A 325 8.30 9.49 1.56
C ALA A 325 8.04 11.00 1.62
N SER A 326 8.43 11.73 0.57
CA SER A 326 8.14 13.16 0.41
C SER A 326 8.14 13.54 -1.06
N GLU A 327 7.28 14.48 -1.43
CA GLU A 327 7.21 15.06 -2.79
C GLU A 327 8.10 16.29 -2.98
N GLN A 328 8.96 16.61 -2.00
CA GLN A 328 9.69 17.89 -1.93
C GLN A 328 10.60 18.20 -3.15
N ASP A 329 10.96 17.20 -3.96
CA ASP A 329 11.74 17.35 -5.19
C ASP A 329 10.91 17.22 -6.48
N GLY A 330 9.58 17.17 -6.38
CA GLY A 330 8.67 17.07 -7.51
C GLY A 330 8.09 15.68 -7.76
N TRP A 331 8.57 14.67 -7.03
CA TRP A 331 8.16 13.28 -7.13
C TRP A 331 8.09 12.69 -5.72
N ASN A 332 7.13 11.80 -5.46
CA ASN A 332 7.03 11.00 -4.24
C ASN A 332 8.21 10.02 -4.17
N HIS A 333 9.29 10.48 -3.56
CA HIS A 333 10.52 9.72 -3.41
C HIS A 333 10.79 9.36 -1.95
N LEU A 334 11.65 8.36 -1.75
CA LEU A 334 12.12 7.97 -0.44
C LEU A 334 13.29 8.82 0.01
N TYR A 335 13.21 9.24 1.27
CA TYR A 335 14.23 9.97 1.99
C TYR A 335 14.63 9.22 3.25
N SER A 336 15.84 9.52 3.73
CA SER A 336 16.31 9.05 5.01
C SER A 336 16.92 10.18 5.83
N ILE A 337 16.56 10.27 7.11
CA ILE A 337 17.15 11.21 8.07
C ILE A 337 17.64 10.48 9.30
N ALA A 338 18.68 10.99 9.97
CA ALA A 338 19.09 10.46 11.28
C ALA A 338 18.01 10.75 12.33
N ALA A 339 17.81 9.85 13.29
CA ALA A 339 16.87 10.03 14.40
C ALA A 339 17.25 11.20 15.33
N ALA A 340 18.48 11.70 15.25
CA ALA A 340 18.94 12.92 15.92
C ALA A 340 18.69 14.20 15.09
N GLY A 341 18.10 14.08 13.91
CA GLY A 341 17.88 15.16 12.94
C GLY A 341 19.07 15.43 12.01
N GLY A 342 18.96 16.55 11.30
CA GLY A 342 19.93 16.99 10.30
C GLY A 342 19.37 17.03 8.88
N THR A 343 20.22 16.82 7.88
CA THR A 343 19.82 16.85 6.47
C THR A 343 19.27 15.50 6.03
N ALA A 344 18.05 15.49 5.47
CA ALA A 344 17.48 14.32 4.83
C ALA A 344 18.24 13.99 3.53
N ALA A 345 18.54 12.70 3.33
CA ALA A 345 19.18 12.19 2.13
C ALA A 345 18.14 11.57 1.20
N LEU A 346 18.11 12.00 -0.07
CA LEU A 346 17.29 11.40 -1.12
C LEU A 346 17.84 10.02 -1.49
N LEU A 347 16.99 8.99 -1.45
CA LEU A 347 17.37 7.60 -1.72
C LEU A 347 17.00 7.14 -3.13
N THR A 348 15.94 7.69 -3.70
CA THR A 348 15.37 7.25 -4.98
C THR A 348 15.31 8.40 -5.98
N PRO A 349 16.43 8.98 -6.43
CA PRO A 349 16.41 10.09 -7.38
C PRO A 349 15.96 9.65 -8.78
N GLY A 350 15.15 10.45 -9.46
CA GLY A 350 14.74 10.20 -10.85
C GLY A 350 13.49 10.96 -11.26
N GLU A 351 12.93 10.60 -12.42
CA GLU A 351 11.63 11.08 -12.90
C GLU A 351 10.61 9.95 -12.77
N PHE A 352 10.32 9.52 -11.53
CA PHE A 352 9.38 8.43 -11.24
C PHE A 352 8.78 8.59 -9.83
N GLU A 353 7.67 7.89 -9.59
CA GLU A 353 7.00 7.86 -8.28
C GLU A 353 7.31 6.55 -7.55
N VAL A 354 7.51 6.61 -6.23
CA VAL A 354 7.53 5.41 -5.38
C VAL A 354 6.10 5.13 -4.92
N GLU A 355 5.49 4.09 -5.47
CA GLU A 355 4.08 3.72 -5.20
C GLU A 355 3.90 2.66 -4.10
N ASP A 356 4.93 1.86 -3.80
CA ASP A 356 4.85 0.86 -2.73
C ASP A 356 6.22 0.63 -2.07
N VAL A 357 6.19 0.32 -0.77
CA VAL A 357 7.38 0.09 0.06
C VAL A 357 7.09 -1.05 1.02
N THR A 358 8.01 -2.01 1.09
CA THR A 358 8.01 -3.08 2.10
C THR A 358 9.42 -3.17 2.70
N VAL A 359 9.51 -3.26 4.02
CA VAL A 359 10.78 -3.14 4.78
C VAL A 359 11.06 -4.39 5.61
#